data_AF-A0A7V1Z8D0-F1
#
_entry.id   AF-A0A7V1Z8D0-F1
#
_cell.length_a   1.000
_cell.length_b   1.000
_cell.length_c   1.000
_cell.angle_alpha   90.00
_cell.angle_beta   90.00
_cell.angle_gamma   90.00
#
_symmetry.space_group_name_H-M   'P 1'
#
loop_
_entity.id
_entity.type
_entity.pdbx_description
1 polymer ?
#
loop_
_entity_poly.entity_id
_entity_poly.type
_entity_poly.pdbx_seq_one_letter_code
_entity_poly.pdbx_strand_id
1 'polypeptide(L)'
;MAILLIWDELPDPRDPDAPRGKRCTVMLYEECLAHIVQRHISRHDGPWREWLTQELCDRLIQWYYGESDLDNETLQKLNQLFGGALRESLSRPLVLLTHLGASRHAWIAILPTGAIFVLRSKFSDSRAHLVTCYYPDRPNLHPPHRRWRHIAHTYLWRYAPIREQGGARRFFMPENEKIRFVQPENWGFDMSARPPVWRGALPDWPAAKKLSPKTKQHRIKLRQRRWTLPDSLEDSENSKHTTTTK
;
A
#
# COMPACT_ATOMS: atom_id res chain seq x y z
N MET A 1 8.80 -8.78 23.87
CA MET A 1 9.14 -8.19 22.56
C MET A 1 9.93 -6.92 22.82
N ALA A 2 11.18 -6.84 22.37
CA ALA A 2 11.96 -5.62 22.47
C ALA A 2 11.43 -4.59 21.45
N ILE A 3 11.30 -3.33 21.89
CA ILE A 3 10.96 -2.21 21.02
C ILE A 3 12.26 -1.72 20.38
N LEU A 4 12.31 -1.65 19.05
CA LEU A 4 13.47 -1.11 18.33
C LEU A 4 13.33 0.38 18.08
N LEU A 5 12.16 0.81 17.58
CA LEU A 5 11.92 2.20 17.19
C LEU A 5 10.55 2.67 17.69
N ILE A 6 10.48 3.93 18.07
CA ILE A 6 9.25 4.63 18.49
C ILE A 6 9.13 5.90 17.67
N TRP A 7 7.99 6.08 17.02
CA TRP A 7 7.63 7.30 16.32
C TRP A 7 6.41 7.92 17.01
N ASP A 8 6.67 8.90 17.87
CA ASP A 8 5.66 9.63 18.61
C ASP A 8 5.11 10.82 17.82
N GLU A 9 4.02 11.38 18.34
CA GLU A 9 3.38 12.59 17.84
C GLU A 9 3.09 12.48 16.33
N LEU A 10 2.54 11.36 15.87
CA LEU A 10 2.10 11.16 14.49
C LEU A 10 0.61 11.48 14.34
N PRO A 11 0.12 11.95 13.18
CA PRO A 11 -1.31 12.12 12.97
C PRO A 11 -2.05 10.78 13.13
N ASP A 12 -3.11 10.73 13.95
CA ASP A 12 -3.90 9.52 14.13
C ASP A 12 -4.96 9.40 13.02
N PRO A 13 -4.82 8.45 12.08
CA PRO A 13 -5.79 8.30 10.99
C PRO A 13 -7.18 7.88 11.49
N ARG A 14 -7.32 7.40 12.72
CA ARG A 14 -8.64 7.04 13.26
C ARG A 14 -9.48 8.26 13.60
N ASP A 15 -8.84 9.38 13.89
CA ASP A 15 -9.49 10.64 14.21
C ASP A 15 -10.17 11.23 12.95
N PRO A 16 -11.46 11.61 13.00
CA PRO A 16 -12.13 12.29 11.89
C PRO A 16 -11.42 13.56 11.40
N ASP A 17 -10.71 14.26 12.27
CA ASP A 17 -10.03 15.53 11.96
C ASP A 17 -8.56 15.34 11.53
N ALA A 18 -8.13 14.09 11.28
CA ALA A 18 -6.78 13.81 10.79
C ALA A 18 -6.49 14.59 9.47
N PRO A 19 -5.30 15.22 9.32
CA PRO A 19 -4.11 15.09 10.16
C PRO A 19 -4.01 16.11 11.32
N ARG A 20 -5.02 16.97 11.52
CA ARG A 20 -5.03 18.03 12.54
C ARG A 20 -5.58 17.59 13.90
N GLY A 21 -6.31 16.48 13.93
CA GLY A 21 -6.89 15.89 15.14
C GLY A 21 -5.86 15.21 16.06
N LYS A 22 -6.29 14.16 16.76
CA LYS A 22 -5.46 13.44 17.74
C LYS A 22 -4.15 12.92 17.14
N ARG A 23 -3.19 12.75 18.04
CA ARG A 23 -1.88 12.16 17.75
C ARG A 23 -1.81 10.72 18.23
N CYS A 24 -0.99 9.93 17.57
CA CYS A 24 -0.72 8.54 17.91
C CYS A 24 0.79 8.26 17.95
N THR A 25 1.14 7.15 18.58
CA THR A 25 2.49 6.61 18.60
C THR A 25 2.53 5.34 17.77
N VAL A 26 3.54 5.20 16.91
CA VAL A 26 3.79 3.96 16.18
C VAL A 26 5.09 3.33 16.67
N MET A 27 5.03 2.04 17.01
CA MET A 27 6.18 1.27 17.46
C MET A 27 6.58 0.22 16.43
N LEU A 28 7.88 0.01 16.28
CA LEU A 28 8.44 -1.16 15.57
C LEU A 28 9.10 -2.07 16.59
N TYR A 29 8.57 -3.29 16.71
CA TYR A 29 9.17 -4.35 17.52
C TYR A 29 10.20 -5.13 16.70
N GLU A 30 11.17 -5.72 17.40
CA GLU A 30 12.23 -6.52 16.80
C GLU A 30 11.72 -7.66 15.92
N GLU A 31 10.76 -8.43 16.40
CA GLU A 31 10.14 -9.51 15.66
C GLU A 31 9.42 -9.06 14.38
N CYS A 32 8.87 -7.84 14.38
CA CYS A 32 8.20 -7.28 13.22
C CYS A 32 9.25 -6.85 12.18
N LEU A 33 10.39 -6.30 12.62
CA LEU A 33 11.51 -6.03 11.72
C LEU A 33 12.07 -7.35 11.16
N ALA A 34 12.25 -8.38 11.98
CA ALA A 34 12.68 -9.71 11.54
C ALA A 34 11.73 -10.29 10.48
N HIS A 35 10.42 -10.14 10.69
CA HIS A 35 9.42 -10.53 9.71
C HIS A 35 9.56 -9.76 8.39
N ILE A 36 9.73 -8.44 8.43
CA ILE A 36 9.93 -7.60 7.24
C ILE A 36 11.17 -8.04 6.47
N VAL A 37 12.29 -8.27 7.18
CA VAL A 37 13.53 -8.71 6.56
C VAL A 37 13.34 -10.07 5.89
N GLN A 38 12.90 -11.07 6.65
CA GLN A 38 12.73 -12.44 6.18
C GLN A 38 11.80 -12.54 4.96
N ARG A 39 10.65 -11.84 5.01
CA ARG A 39 9.56 -12.03 4.04
C ARG A 39 9.65 -11.11 2.85
N HIS A 40 10.29 -9.96 2.97
CA HIS A 40 10.21 -8.92 1.93
C HIS A 40 11.57 -8.43 1.47
N ILE A 41 12.54 -8.23 2.36
CA ILE A 41 13.86 -7.69 1.99
C ILE A 41 14.75 -8.81 1.43
N SER A 42 14.91 -9.93 2.15
CA SER A 42 15.79 -11.04 1.75
C SER A 42 15.32 -11.74 0.47
N ARG A 43 14.02 -11.69 0.19
CA ARG A 43 13.43 -12.25 -1.04
C ARG A 43 13.50 -11.32 -2.25
N HIS A 44 13.97 -10.08 -2.04
CA HIS A 44 14.00 -9.03 -3.05
C HIS A 44 12.62 -8.72 -3.66
N ASP A 45 11.58 -8.80 -2.83
CA ASP A 45 10.20 -8.49 -3.21
C ASP A 45 9.98 -6.97 -3.23
N GLY A 46 10.56 -6.33 -4.26
CA GLY A 46 10.43 -4.91 -4.55
C GLY A 46 11.75 -4.13 -4.62
N PRO A 47 11.69 -2.83 -4.96
CA PRO A 47 12.85 -1.96 -5.15
C PRO A 47 13.44 -1.48 -3.82
N TRP A 48 13.65 -2.38 -2.87
CA TRP A 48 14.16 -2.04 -1.53
C TRP A 48 15.49 -1.29 -1.58
N ARG A 49 16.39 -1.69 -2.47
CA ARG A 49 17.70 -1.05 -2.67
C ARG A 49 17.61 0.40 -3.14
N GLU A 50 16.51 0.80 -3.80
CA GLU A 50 16.28 2.20 -4.19
C GLU A 50 15.92 3.07 -2.98
N TRP A 51 15.26 2.49 -1.98
CA TRP A 51 14.79 3.20 -0.79
C TRP A 51 15.77 3.09 0.39
N LEU A 52 16.19 1.88 0.71
CA LEU A 52 17.03 1.56 1.87
C LEU A 52 18.51 1.63 1.56
N THR A 53 18.91 1.64 0.28
CA THR A 53 20.29 1.37 -0.20
C THR A 53 20.66 -0.12 -0.11
N GLN A 54 21.67 -0.52 -0.89
CA GLN A 54 22.21 -1.88 -0.86
C GLN A 54 22.83 -2.21 0.51
N GLU A 55 23.66 -1.31 1.03
CA GLU A 55 24.39 -1.49 2.28
C GLU A 55 23.44 -1.76 3.46
N LEU A 56 22.35 -0.98 3.58
CA LEU A 56 21.39 -1.17 4.67
C LEU A 56 20.61 -2.48 4.52
N CYS A 57 20.26 -2.88 3.29
CA CYS A 57 19.63 -4.18 3.06
C CYS A 57 20.55 -5.32 3.50
N ASP A 58 21.84 -5.25 3.20
CA ASP A 58 22.80 -6.29 3.56
C ASP A 58 22.99 -6.37 5.08
N ARG A 59 23.14 -5.23 5.78
CA ARG A 59 23.21 -5.19 7.25
C ARG A 59 21.96 -5.79 7.91
N LEU A 60 20.78 -5.48 7.39
CA LEU A 60 19.52 -6.03 7.90
C LEU A 60 19.45 -7.56 7.72
N ILE A 61 19.92 -8.07 6.59
CA ILE A 61 19.95 -9.50 6.29
C ILE A 61 20.95 -10.21 7.22
N GLN A 62 22.16 -9.66 7.38
CA GLN A 62 23.17 -10.20 8.30
C GLN A 62 22.65 -10.26 9.73
N TRP A 63 21.99 -9.19 10.21
CA TRP A 63 21.34 -9.19 11.50
C TRP A 63 20.28 -10.28 11.64
N TYR A 64 19.41 -10.43 10.65
CA TYR A 64 18.36 -11.45 10.69
C TYR A 64 18.91 -12.89 10.77
N TYR A 65 20.06 -13.16 10.14
CA TYR A 65 20.74 -14.46 10.20
C TYR A 65 21.69 -14.62 11.39
N GLY A 66 21.79 -13.61 12.27
CA GLY A 66 22.63 -13.65 13.47
C GLY A 66 24.13 -13.45 13.21
N GLU A 67 24.49 -12.90 12.05
CA GLU A 67 25.88 -12.61 11.66
C GLU A 67 26.39 -11.29 12.28
N SER A 68 25.49 -10.39 12.66
CA SER A 68 25.83 -9.08 13.24
C SER A 68 24.70 -8.55 14.13
N ASP A 69 25.01 -7.69 15.10
CA ASP A 69 24.00 -6.93 15.84
C ASP A 69 23.52 -5.70 15.05
N LEU A 70 22.33 -5.18 15.38
CA LEU A 70 21.89 -3.88 14.89
C LEU A 70 22.62 -2.76 15.63
N ASP A 71 23.57 -2.13 14.95
CA ASP A 71 24.25 -0.95 15.47
C ASP A 71 23.32 0.29 15.51
N ASN A 72 23.73 1.29 16.30
CA ASN A 72 22.99 2.54 16.43
C ASN A 72 22.86 3.30 15.10
N GLU A 73 23.84 3.19 14.21
CA GLU A 73 23.83 3.86 12.90
C GLU A 73 22.71 3.30 12.00
N THR A 74 22.58 1.97 11.98
CA THR A 74 21.56 1.22 11.24
C THR A 74 20.17 1.57 11.76
N LEU A 75 19.99 1.58 13.08
CA LEU A 75 18.73 1.98 13.71
C LEU A 75 18.38 3.44 13.40
N GLN A 76 19.35 4.36 13.41
CA GLN A 76 19.13 5.76 13.04
C GLN A 76 18.72 5.90 11.56
N LYS A 77 19.37 5.19 10.64
CA LYS A 77 18.99 5.20 9.21
C LYS A 77 17.57 4.66 9.01
N LEU A 78 17.22 3.55 9.65
CA LEU A 78 15.85 3.01 9.63
C LEU A 78 14.84 4.01 10.21
N ASN A 79 15.16 4.63 11.34
CA ASN A 79 14.31 5.63 11.98
C ASN A 79 13.99 6.79 11.02
N GLN A 80 15.02 7.31 10.34
CA GLN A 80 14.86 8.39 9.37
C GLN A 80 14.01 7.96 8.17
N LEU A 81 14.30 6.80 7.58
CA LEU A 81 13.62 6.33 6.37
C LEU A 81 12.17 5.91 6.63
N PHE A 82 11.95 5.05 7.62
CA PHE A 82 10.63 4.54 7.96
C PHE A 82 9.79 5.63 8.61
N GLY A 83 10.33 6.33 9.62
CA GLY A 83 9.64 7.40 10.32
C GLY A 83 9.32 8.58 9.42
N GLY A 84 10.23 8.95 8.52
CA GLY A 84 10.01 9.98 7.51
C GLY A 84 8.88 9.61 6.54
N ALA A 85 8.94 8.41 5.96
CA ALA A 85 7.92 7.93 5.03
C ALA A 85 6.53 7.80 5.68
N LEU A 86 6.48 7.28 6.91
CA LEU A 86 5.24 7.16 7.67
C LEU A 86 4.65 8.52 8.02
N ARG A 87 5.46 9.46 8.51
CA ARG A 87 4.98 10.82 8.82
C ARG A 87 4.44 11.52 7.58
N GLU A 88 5.11 11.38 6.44
CA GLU A 88 4.64 11.95 5.17
C GLU A 88 3.32 11.30 4.72
N SER A 89 3.20 9.97 4.84
CA SER A 89 1.97 9.23 4.55
C SER A 89 0.79 9.67 5.43
N LEU A 90 1.01 9.84 6.73
CA LEU A 90 -0.02 10.24 7.68
C LEU A 90 -0.38 11.74 7.60
N SER A 91 0.53 12.58 7.12
CA SER A 91 0.28 14.02 6.95
C SER A 91 -0.49 14.36 5.67
N ARG A 92 -0.49 13.45 4.69
CA ARG A 92 -1.30 13.52 3.47
C ARG A 92 -2.10 12.23 3.35
N PRO A 93 -3.03 11.97 4.31
CA PRO A 93 -3.44 10.62 4.67
C PRO A 93 -3.87 9.81 3.46
N LEU A 94 -3.10 8.76 3.25
CA LEU A 94 -3.25 7.75 2.22
C LEU A 94 -3.47 6.40 2.90
N VAL A 95 -4.35 6.42 3.90
CA VAL A 95 -4.50 5.34 4.87
C VAL A 95 -5.84 4.66 4.67
N LEU A 96 -5.77 3.34 4.47
CA LEU A 96 -6.94 2.49 4.54
C LEU A 96 -7.05 1.91 5.96
N LEU A 97 -8.15 2.22 6.64
CA LEU A 97 -8.50 1.64 7.92
C LEU A 97 -9.47 0.48 7.71
N THR A 98 -9.19 -0.65 8.36
CA THR A 98 -10.05 -1.82 8.36
C THR A 98 -10.31 -2.28 9.80
N HIS A 99 -11.56 -2.56 10.13
CA HIS A 99 -11.96 -3.14 11.40
C HIS A 99 -11.80 -4.68 11.33
N LEU A 100 -10.97 -5.24 12.21
CA LEU A 100 -10.66 -6.67 12.24
C LEU A 100 -11.51 -7.47 13.25
N GLY A 101 -12.44 -6.80 13.93
CA GLY A 101 -13.26 -7.34 15.02
C GLY A 101 -13.49 -6.29 16.09
N ALA A 102 -14.36 -6.56 17.08
CA ALA A 102 -14.99 -5.56 17.97
C ALA A 102 -14.08 -4.50 18.64
N SER A 103 -12.77 -4.72 18.74
CA SER A 103 -11.85 -3.79 19.42
C SER A 103 -10.51 -3.60 18.70
N ARG A 104 -10.38 -4.03 17.44
CA ARG A 104 -9.09 -4.01 16.72
C ARG A 104 -9.20 -3.37 15.35
N HIS A 105 -8.24 -2.51 15.06
CA HIS A 105 -8.05 -1.92 13.74
C HIS A 105 -6.76 -2.41 13.10
N ALA A 106 -6.79 -2.54 11.78
CA ALA A 106 -5.61 -2.57 10.94
C ALA A 106 -5.60 -1.34 10.04
N TRP A 107 -4.42 -0.75 9.87
CA TRP A 107 -4.21 0.41 9.01
C TRP A 107 -3.24 -0.01 7.92
N ILE A 108 -3.51 0.42 6.70
CA ILE A 108 -2.59 0.28 5.58
C ILE A 108 -2.21 1.69 5.17
N ALA A 109 -1.00 2.11 5.52
CA ALA A 109 -0.44 3.38 5.10
C ALA A 109 0.35 3.18 3.80
N ILE A 110 -0.11 3.79 2.72
CA ILE A 110 0.61 3.77 1.44
C ILE A 110 1.74 4.79 1.52
N LEU A 111 2.97 4.38 1.22
CA LEU A 111 4.17 5.19 1.39
C LEU A 111 4.63 5.86 0.08
N PRO A 112 5.49 6.90 0.17
CA PRO A 112 6.03 7.57 -1.01
C PRO A 112 6.80 6.77 -2.02
N THR A 113 7.39 5.70 -1.54
CA THR A 113 8.11 4.76 -2.37
C THR A 113 7.20 3.82 -3.16
N GLY A 114 5.91 3.77 -2.80
CA GLY A 114 4.97 2.73 -3.24
C GLY A 114 4.99 1.47 -2.37
N ALA A 115 5.82 1.42 -1.34
CA ALA A 115 5.67 0.42 -0.28
C ALA A 115 4.40 0.70 0.54
N ILE A 116 3.95 -0.29 1.31
CA ILE A 116 2.87 -0.12 2.26
C ILE A 116 3.32 -0.55 3.65
N PHE A 117 2.91 0.20 4.66
CA PHE A 117 2.98 -0.20 6.05
C PHE A 117 1.66 -0.77 6.50
N VAL A 118 1.69 -1.94 7.13
CA VAL A 118 0.54 -2.55 7.79
C VAL A 118 0.70 -2.34 9.29
N LEU A 119 -0.16 -1.50 9.87
CA LEU A 119 -0.18 -1.22 11.28
C LEU A 119 -1.38 -1.88 11.95
N ARG A 120 -1.27 -2.18 13.24
CA ARG A 120 -2.39 -2.66 14.05
C ARG A 120 -2.47 -1.89 15.35
N SER A 121 -3.70 -1.67 15.82
CA SER A 121 -3.97 -1.00 17.09
C SER A 121 -5.27 -1.53 17.70
N LYS A 122 -5.39 -1.36 19.02
CA LYS A 122 -6.68 -1.51 19.71
C LYS A 122 -7.48 -0.22 19.55
N PHE A 123 -8.81 -0.31 19.58
CA PHE A 123 -9.73 0.82 19.32
C PHE A 123 -9.37 2.07 20.14
N SER A 124 -9.23 1.92 21.46
CA SER A 124 -8.97 3.01 22.40
C SER A 124 -7.49 3.34 22.64
N ASP A 125 -6.55 2.57 22.07
CA ASP A 125 -5.12 2.75 22.34
C ASP A 125 -4.54 3.78 21.39
N SER A 126 -3.91 4.84 21.89
CA SER A 126 -3.17 5.81 21.05
C SER A 126 -1.95 5.18 20.39
N ARG A 127 -1.57 3.96 20.77
CA ARG A 127 -0.45 3.23 20.19
C ARG A 127 -0.89 2.27 19.10
N ALA A 128 -0.14 2.30 18.01
CA ALA A 128 -0.16 1.28 16.96
C ALA A 128 1.22 0.64 16.85
N HIS A 129 1.26 -0.55 16.27
CA HIS A 129 2.51 -1.24 15.96
C HIS A 129 2.59 -1.57 14.48
N LEU A 130 3.76 -1.35 13.89
CA LEU A 130 4.07 -1.73 12.53
C LEU A 130 4.29 -3.24 12.47
N VAL A 131 3.38 -3.95 11.83
CA VAL A 131 3.39 -5.43 11.71
C VAL A 131 4.26 -5.87 10.54
N THR A 132 4.12 -5.21 9.40
CA THR A 132 4.91 -5.53 8.20
C THR A 132 5.00 -4.33 7.25
N CYS A 133 5.99 -4.37 6.38
CA CYS A 133 6.20 -3.45 5.28
C CYS A 133 6.56 -4.22 4.01
N TYR A 134 5.88 -3.94 2.90
CA TYR A 134 6.16 -4.59 1.63
C TYR A 134 5.78 -3.73 0.43
N TYR A 135 6.24 -4.11 -0.76
CA TYR A 135 5.79 -3.55 -2.03
C TYR A 135 4.72 -4.45 -2.65
N PRO A 136 3.49 -3.97 -2.87
CA PRO A 136 2.49 -4.72 -3.62
C PRO A 136 2.78 -4.69 -5.12
N ASP A 137 2.41 -5.79 -5.81
CA ASP A 137 2.32 -5.96 -7.27
C ASP A 137 3.41 -5.28 -8.13
N ARG A 138 4.41 -6.06 -8.57
CA ARG A 138 5.42 -5.67 -9.60
C ARG A 138 5.76 -4.17 -9.61
N PRO A 139 6.23 -3.60 -8.48
CA PRO A 139 6.44 -2.15 -8.29
C PRO A 139 7.36 -1.51 -9.35
N ASN A 140 8.21 -2.31 -9.99
CA ASN A 140 9.16 -1.88 -11.01
C ASN A 140 8.50 -1.53 -12.36
N LEU A 141 7.23 -1.88 -12.59
CA LEU A 141 6.51 -1.49 -13.80
C LEU A 141 6.16 0.00 -13.84
N HIS A 142 6.24 0.69 -12.69
CA HIS A 142 5.91 2.10 -12.57
C HIS A 142 7.15 2.92 -12.18
N PRO A 143 7.30 4.14 -12.73
CA PRO A 143 8.33 5.07 -12.28
C PRO A 143 8.22 5.33 -10.76
N PRO A 144 9.33 5.50 -10.02
CA PRO A 144 9.31 5.65 -8.56
C PRO A 144 8.29 6.69 -8.05
N HIS A 145 8.25 7.87 -8.67
CA HIS A 145 7.33 8.95 -8.32
C HIS A 145 5.83 8.66 -8.57
N ARG A 146 5.49 7.59 -9.29
CA ARG A 146 4.11 7.18 -9.59
C ARG A 146 3.67 5.88 -8.91
N ARG A 147 4.58 5.11 -8.29
CA ARG A 147 4.25 3.81 -7.68
C ARG A 147 3.13 3.94 -6.66
N TRP A 148 3.22 4.91 -5.75
CA TRP A 148 2.19 5.15 -4.74
C TRP A 148 0.80 5.41 -5.34
N ARG A 149 0.68 6.12 -6.48
CA ARG A 149 -0.60 6.37 -7.15
C ARG A 149 -1.21 5.08 -7.67
N HIS A 150 -0.38 4.22 -8.26
CA HIS A 150 -0.82 2.91 -8.72
C HIS A 150 -1.34 2.08 -7.55
N ILE A 151 -0.59 2.01 -6.44
CA ILE A 151 -1.01 1.26 -5.26
C ILE A 151 -2.30 1.82 -4.66
N ALA A 152 -2.40 3.14 -4.49
CA ALA A 152 -3.62 3.78 -4.02
C ALA A 152 -4.82 3.43 -4.89
N HIS A 153 -4.67 3.50 -6.21
CA HIS A 153 -5.70 3.11 -7.15
C HIS A 153 -6.07 1.62 -7.02
N THR A 154 -5.10 0.71 -6.97
CA THR A 154 -5.34 -0.74 -6.79
C THR A 154 -6.13 -1.04 -5.51
N TYR A 155 -5.80 -0.39 -4.39
CA TYR A 155 -6.52 -0.57 -3.14
C TYR A 155 -7.92 0.06 -3.17
N LEU A 156 -8.09 1.21 -3.83
CA LEU A 156 -9.42 1.77 -4.07
C LEU A 156 -10.28 0.80 -4.89
N TRP A 157 -9.75 0.24 -5.98
CA TRP A 157 -10.44 -0.79 -6.79
C TRP A 157 -10.84 -2.02 -5.98
N ARG A 158 -9.99 -2.41 -5.03
CA ARG A 158 -10.23 -3.61 -4.22
C ARG A 158 -11.29 -3.42 -3.14
N TYR A 159 -11.35 -2.24 -2.54
CA TYR A 159 -12.13 -2.02 -1.31
C TYR A 159 -13.31 -1.06 -1.47
N ALA A 160 -13.38 -0.30 -2.56
CA ALA A 160 -14.49 0.61 -2.82
C ALA A 160 -15.37 0.08 -3.97
N PRO A 161 -16.69 -0.11 -3.76
CA PRO A 161 -17.60 -0.47 -4.84
C PRO A 161 -17.61 0.57 -5.95
N ILE A 162 -17.73 0.09 -7.19
CA ILE A 162 -17.90 0.92 -8.37
C ILE A 162 -19.37 0.91 -8.77
N ARG A 163 -19.93 2.09 -9.04
CA ARG A 163 -21.28 2.20 -9.61
C ARG A 163 -21.26 3.12 -10.82
N GLU A 164 -22.18 2.85 -11.73
CA GLU A 164 -22.46 3.76 -12.84
C GLU A 164 -23.33 4.90 -12.33
N GLN A 165 -22.88 6.13 -12.56
CA GLN A 165 -23.65 7.32 -12.24
C GLN A 165 -23.45 8.35 -13.35
N GLY A 166 -24.48 8.53 -14.18
CA GLY A 166 -24.43 9.42 -15.34
C GLY A 166 -23.40 8.97 -16.40
N GLY A 167 -23.32 7.67 -16.70
CA GLY A 167 -22.46 7.13 -17.76
C GLY A 167 -20.97 6.99 -17.43
N ALA A 168 -20.53 7.40 -16.23
CA ALA A 168 -19.16 7.18 -15.75
C ALA A 168 -19.13 6.19 -14.58
N ARG A 169 -18.11 5.33 -14.55
CA ARG A 169 -17.80 4.44 -13.41
C ARG A 169 -17.15 5.25 -12.30
N ARG A 170 -17.72 5.20 -11.09
CA ARG A 170 -17.24 5.98 -9.94
C ARG A 170 -17.08 5.09 -8.71
N PHE A 171 -16.09 5.39 -7.88
CA PHE A 171 -15.88 4.74 -6.59
C PHE A 171 -16.80 5.30 -5.53
N PHE A 172 -17.43 4.42 -4.75
CA PHE A 172 -18.20 4.82 -3.58
C PHE A 172 -17.52 4.25 -2.35
N MET A 173 -17.25 5.08 -1.35
CA MET A 173 -16.82 4.55 -0.06
C MET A 173 -18.02 3.85 0.58
N PRO A 174 -17.87 2.59 1.01
CA PRO A 174 -18.97 1.92 1.65
C PRO A 174 -19.22 2.58 3.02
N GLU A 175 -20.49 2.84 3.36
CA GLU A 175 -20.88 3.48 4.62
C GLU A 175 -20.67 2.57 5.84
N ASN A 176 -20.27 1.32 5.61
CA ASN A 176 -20.00 0.39 6.69
C ASN A 176 -18.69 0.79 7.39
N GLU A 177 -18.77 1.03 8.70
CA GLU A 177 -17.64 1.38 9.60
C GLU A 177 -16.46 0.38 9.56
N LYS A 178 -16.63 -0.73 8.84
CA LYS A 178 -15.63 -1.78 8.69
C LYS A 178 -14.44 -1.35 7.84
N ILE A 179 -14.61 -0.48 6.84
CA ILE A 179 -13.51 -0.02 5.98
C ILE A 179 -13.64 1.47 5.70
N ARG A 180 -12.60 2.26 6.07
CA ARG A 180 -12.56 3.71 5.87
C ARG A 180 -11.25 4.13 5.21
N PHE A 181 -11.33 4.78 4.05
CA PHE A 181 -10.20 5.55 3.54
C PHE A 181 -10.16 6.90 4.24
N VAL A 182 -9.05 7.18 4.92
CA VAL A 182 -8.81 8.46 5.60
C VAL A 182 -8.23 9.39 4.55
N GLN A 183 -9.05 10.33 4.07
CA GLN A 183 -8.68 11.29 3.03
C GLN A 183 -8.60 12.68 3.67
N PRO A 184 -7.52 13.46 3.45
CA PRO A 184 -7.54 14.88 3.81
C PRO A 184 -8.48 15.62 2.84
N GLU A 185 -9.14 16.69 3.31
CA GLU A 185 -10.15 17.47 2.55
C GLU A 185 -9.75 17.85 1.11
N ASN A 186 -8.45 17.99 0.85
CA ASN A 186 -7.87 18.45 -0.40
C ASN A 186 -7.33 17.34 -1.32
N TRP A 187 -7.45 16.07 -0.92
CA TRP A 187 -6.97 14.95 -1.72
C TRP A 187 -7.90 13.74 -1.62
N GLY A 188 -8.46 13.36 -2.76
CA GLY A 188 -9.47 12.32 -2.85
C GLY A 188 -10.10 12.33 -4.24
N PHE A 189 -11.12 11.52 -4.45
CA PHE A 189 -11.99 11.67 -5.61
C PHE A 189 -13.03 12.74 -5.29
N ASP A 190 -13.15 13.79 -6.10
CA ASP A 190 -14.24 14.77 -6.02
C ASP A 190 -15.54 14.09 -6.41
N MET A 191 -16.18 13.46 -5.45
CA MET A 191 -17.44 12.76 -5.71
C MET A 191 -18.61 13.73 -5.98
N SER A 192 -18.44 15.02 -5.67
CA SER A 192 -19.46 16.06 -5.93
C SER A 192 -19.35 16.67 -7.34
N ALA A 193 -18.17 16.61 -7.97
CA ALA A 193 -17.98 17.03 -9.36
C ALA A 193 -18.67 16.06 -10.34
N ARG A 194 -19.11 16.59 -11.50
CA ARG A 194 -19.70 15.81 -12.59
C ARG A 194 -18.90 16.06 -13.88
N PRO A 195 -17.97 15.16 -14.28
CA PRO A 195 -17.64 13.87 -13.67
C PRO A 195 -16.77 14.01 -12.40
N PRO A 196 -16.72 12.99 -11.52
CA PRO A 196 -15.80 12.95 -10.41
C PRO A 196 -14.38 12.92 -10.93
N VAL A 197 -13.62 13.88 -10.46
CA VAL A 197 -12.22 14.06 -10.82
C VAL A 197 -11.39 13.84 -9.58
N TRP A 198 -10.12 13.50 -9.76
CA TRP A 198 -9.19 13.60 -8.65
C TRP A 198 -9.21 15.02 -8.07
N ARG A 199 -9.65 15.18 -6.81
CA ARG A 199 -9.41 16.41 -6.04
C ARG A 199 -7.93 16.49 -5.72
N GLY A 200 -7.37 17.63 -6.06
CA GLY A 200 -5.97 17.93 -5.78
C GLY A 200 -5.06 17.14 -6.71
N ALA A 201 -4.41 17.85 -7.61
CA ALA A 201 -3.11 17.41 -8.12
C ALA A 201 -2.12 17.52 -6.95
N LEU A 202 -2.19 16.59 -5.99
CA LEU A 202 -1.18 16.48 -4.96
C LEU A 202 0.15 16.35 -5.70
N PRO A 203 1.07 17.33 -5.54
CA PRO A 203 2.34 17.28 -6.24
C PRO A 203 3.02 15.98 -5.85
N ASP A 204 3.75 15.38 -6.79
CA ASP A 204 4.59 14.22 -6.53
C ASP A 204 5.30 14.41 -5.19
N TRP A 205 5.26 13.39 -4.34
CA TRP A 205 5.95 13.44 -3.06
C TRP A 205 7.41 13.83 -3.29
N PRO A 206 7.93 14.88 -2.62
CA PRO A 206 9.32 15.29 -2.77
C PRO A 206 10.28 14.13 -2.52
N ALA A 207 9.96 13.24 -1.56
CA ALA A 207 10.71 12.01 -1.30
C ALA A 207 10.70 11.04 -2.50
N ALA A 208 9.59 10.94 -3.21
CA ALA A 208 9.47 10.07 -4.38
C ALA A 208 10.26 10.58 -5.61
N LYS A 209 10.59 11.88 -5.65
CA LYS A 209 11.52 12.46 -6.64
C LYS A 209 12.99 12.21 -6.30
N LYS A 210 13.31 12.01 -5.01
CA LYS A 210 14.68 11.71 -4.52
C LYS A 210 15.08 10.25 -4.74
N LEU A 211 14.11 9.36 -4.99
CA LEU A 211 14.39 7.98 -5.37
C LEU A 211 15.10 7.97 -6.73
N SER A 212 16.30 7.39 -6.74
CA SER A 212 17.17 7.37 -7.92
C SER A 212 16.44 6.78 -9.14
N PRO A 213 16.31 7.52 -10.24
CA PRO A 213 15.89 6.92 -11.49
C PRO A 213 17.10 6.24 -12.15
N LYS A 214 17.07 4.91 -12.32
CA LYS A 214 17.37 4.17 -13.57
C LYS A 214 17.86 2.73 -13.36
N THR A 215 17.23 1.82 -14.09
CA THR A 215 17.97 1.00 -15.07
C THR A 215 17.09 0.87 -16.31
N LYS A 216 17.63 1.16 -17.51
CA LYS A 216 16.97 0.78 -18.76
C LYS A 216 16.92 -0.75 -18.77
N GLN A 217 15.77 -1.35 -18.49
CA GLN A 217 15.56 -2.74 -18.88
C GLN A 217 15.36 -2.75 -20.39
N HIS A 218 16.30 -3.36 -21.11
CA HIS A 218 16.07 -3.69 -22.51
C HIS A 218 14.77 -4.48 -22.57
N ARG A 219 13.78 -3.93 -23.29
CA ARG A 219 12.49 -4.57 -23.50
C ARG A 219 12.76 -5.88 -24.26
N ILE A 220 12.83 -7.00 -23.53
CA ILE A 220 12.74 -8.31 -24.15
C ILE A 220 11.37 -8.33 -24.82
N LYS A 221 11.34 -8.26 -26.15
CA LYS A 221 10.12 -8.47 -26.91
C LYS A 221 9.71 -9.92 -26.67
N LEU A 222 8.75 -10.13 -25.78
CA LEU A 222 8.03 -11.40 -25.67
C LEU A 222 7.46 -11.69 -27.06
N ARG A 223 8.03 -12.69 -27.75
CA ARG A 223 7.41 -13.28 -28.94
C ARG A 223 6.00 -13.72 -28.54
N GLN A 224 5.00 -13.27 -29.29
CA GLN A 224 3.61 -13.69 -29.12
C GLN A 224 3.54 -15.21 -29.04
N ARG A 225 2.93 -15.75 -27.98
CA ARG A 225 2.66 -17.18 -27.87
C ARG A 225 1.64 -17.56 -28.94
N ARG A 226 1.94 -18.63 -29.68
CA ARG A 226 1.23 -19.10 -30.89
C ARG A 226 -0.07 -19.89 -30.60
N TRP A 227 -0.53 -19.95 -29.35
CA TRP A 227 -1.65 -20.80 -28.96
C TRP A 227 -2.56 -20.08 -27.96
N THR A 228 -3.70 -19.61 -28.46
CA THR A 228 -4.92 -19.33 -27.70
C THR A 228 -5.69 -20.64 -27.57
N LEU A 229 -6.12 -20.99 -26.34
CA LEU A 229 -7.08 -22.06 -26.13
C LEU A 229 -8.43 -21.66 -26.78
N PRO A 230 -9.16 -22.59 -27.42
CA PRO A 230 -10.45 -22.25 -28.01
C PRO A 230 -11.49 -21.89 -26.94
N ASP A 231 -12.11 -20.73 -27.09
CA ASP A 231 -13.36 -20.37 -26.45
C ASP A 231 -14.49 -21.23 -27.03
N SER A 232 -14.84 -22.31 -26.34
CA SER A 232 -16.12 -22.97 -26.57
C SER A 232 -16.40 -23.92 -25.41
N LEU A 233 -17.15 -23.44 -24.42
CA LEU A 233 -18.06 -24.21 -23.57
C LEU A 233 -18.70 -23.23 -22.58
N GLU A 234 -19.68 -22.46 -23.07
CA GLU A 234 -20.81 -21.91 -22.32
C GLU A 234 -21.53 -20.96 -23.26
N ASP A 235 -22.48 -21.50 -24.02
CA ASP A 235 -23.73 -20.86 -24.46
C ASP A 235 -24.34 -21.67 -25.59
N SER A 236 -25.25 -22.60 -25.26
CA SER A 236 -26.36 -23.03 -26.12
C SER A 236 -27.34 -23.93 -25.34
N GLU A 237 -27.83 -23.46 -24.20
CA GLU A 237 -29.22 -23.75 -23.83
C GLU A 237 -30.09 -22.69 -24.51
N ASN A 238 -30.57 -22.97 -25.72
CA ASN A 238 -31.90 -22.55 -26.17
C ASN A 238 -32.23 -23.03 -27.59
N SER A 239 -33.45 -23.54 -27.71
CA SER A 239 -34.26 -23.71 -28.92
C SER A 239 -34.18 -25.03 -29.71
N LYS A 240 -35.08 -25.94 -29.30
CA LYS A 240 -36.30 -26.36 -30.04
C LYS A 240 -36.19 -27.25 -31.31
N HIS A 241 -36.99 -28.32 -31.20
CA HIS A 241 -37.84 -28.97 -32.21
C HIS A 241 -37.22 -29.80 -33.34
N THR A 242 -37.45 -31.12 -33.25
CA THR A 242 -37.76 -32.05 -34.35
C THR A 242 -38.37 -33.31 -33.72
N THR A 243 -39.69 -33.49 -33.68
CA THR A 243 -40.54 -34.16 -34.68
C THR A 243 -39.87 -35.35 -35.36
N THR A 244 -40.22 -36.57 -34.92
CA THR A 244 -39.91 -37.82 -35.63
C THR A 244 -41.22 -38.45 -36.08
N THR A 245 -41.37 -38.58 -37.40
CA THR A 245 -42.40 -39.39 -38.06
C THR A 245 -41.71 -40.52 -38.82
N LYS A 246 -42.37 -41.68 -38.77
CA LYS A 246 -42.09 -42.98 -39.40
C LYS A 246 -41.21 -43.92 -38.60
#